data_AF-A0A7S1T5V7-F1
#
_entry.id   AF-A0A7S1T5V7-F1
#
_cell.length_a   1.000
_cell.length_b   1.000
_cell.length_c   1.000
_cell.angle_alpha   90.00
_cell.angle_beta   90.00
_cell.angle_gamma   90.00
#
_symmetry.space_group_name_H-M   'P 1'
#
loop_
_entity.id
_entity.type
_entity.pdbx_description
1 polymer ?
#
loop_
_entity_poly.entity_id
_entity_poly.type
_entity_poly.pdbx_seq_one_letter_code
_entity_poly.pdbx_strand_id
1 'polypeptide(L)'
;RFGREGKPGESSGELQQHGTLGWTYNEMDFGQYSPSTRQSLAAWEKANAKKDIKLDLELVTAVLDHICRNEAEGAVLVFMTGWDDISKLHEQLQSHPVLGNRHQVRLMPLHGSMPTANQQAIFARPPPGVRKVVLTTNIAETSITIDDIAYV
;
A
#
# COMPACT_ATOMS: atom_id res chain seq x y z
N ARG A 1 55.60 -26.81 -6.21
CA ARG A 1 54.46 -27.76 -6.22
C ARG A 1 53.25 -27.01 -5.68
N PHE A 2 52.24 -26.78 -6.52
CA PHE A 2 50.86 -26.32 -6.22
C PHE A 2 50.71 -24.99 -5.44
N GLY A 3 49.89 -24.01 -5.82
CA GLY A 3 48.89 -23.84 -6.86
C GLY A 3 48.07 -22.60 -6.45
N ARG A 4 47.97 -21.59 -7.32
CA ARG A 4 47.14 -20.39 -7.09
C ARG A 4 45.68 -20.79 -7.31
N GLU A 5 44.83 -20.63 -6.30
CA GLU A 5 43.38 -20.58 -6.51
C GLU A 5 43.01 -19.15 -6.90
N GLY A 6 42.69 -18.98 -8.18
CA GLY A 6 42.16 -17.74 -8.74
C GLY A 6 40.68 -17.61 -8.43
N LYS A 7 40.28 -16.41 -7.98
CA LYS A 7 38.88 -16.01 -7.87
C LYS A 7 38.19 -16.13 -9.24
N PRO A 8 36.95 -16.62 -9.33
CA PRO A 8 36.22 -16.63 -10.59
C PRO A 8 35.71 -15.23 -10.91
N GLY A 9 36.17 -14.68 -12.04
CA GLY A 9 35.39 -13.83 -12.94
C GLY A 9 34.92 -12.48 -12.43
N GLU A 10 35.83 -11.52 -12.26
CA GLU A 10 35.50 -10.13 -12.60
C GLU A 10 35.37 -10.03 -14.13
N SER A 11 34.19 -10.33 -14.66
CA SER A 11 33.80 -9.79 -15.95
C SER A 11 33.32 -8.36 -15.68
N SER A 12 34.16 -7.38 -16.00
CA SER A 12 33.75 -6.00 -16.17
C SER A 12 32.70 -5.94 -17.27
N GLY A 13 31.44 -6.16 -16.91
CA GLY A 13 30.30 -5.85 -17.77
C GLY A 13 30.21 -4.33 -17.82
N GLU A 14 30.74 -3.73 -18.88
CA GLU A 14 30.39 -2.37 -19.24
C GLU A 14 28.87 -2.26 -19.30
N LEU A 15 28.30 -1.50 -18.37
CA LEU A 15 26.92 -1.05 -18.44
C LEU A 15 26.79 -0.19 -19.70
N GLN A 16 26.39 -0.82 -20.81
CA GLN A 16 26.02 -0.08 -22.01
C GLN A 16 24.73 0.67 -21.71
N GLN A 17 24.84 1.99 -21.55
CA GLN A 17 23.71 2.91 -21.51
C GLN A 17 23.02 2.90 -22.86
N HIS A 18 22.03 2.02 -23.02
CA HIS A 18 21.01 2.20 -24.05
C HIS A 18 19.92 3.12 -23.51
N GLY A 19 19.68 4.19 -24.26
CA GLY A 19 18.85 5.32 -23.86
C GLY A 19 17.39 4.97 -23.56
N THR A 20 16.83 5.81 -22.71
CA THR A 20 15.44 5.84 -22.19
C THR A 20 15.19 4.92 -21.00
N LEU A 21 15.44 5.49 -19.82
CA LEU A 21 15.09 5.05 -18.46
C LEU A 21 13.91 4.05 -18.38
N GLY A 22 14.22 2.76 -18.22
CA GLY A 22 13.25 1.72 -17.85
C GLY A 22 13.93 0.35 -17.79
N TRP A 23 14.08 -0.21 -16.59
CA TRP A 23 14.43 -1.62 -16.42
C TRP A 23 13.31 -2.45 -17.05
N THR A 24 13.60 -3.23 -18.10
CA THR A 24 12.64 -4.18 -18.68
C THR A 24 12.93 -5.56 -18.10
N TYR A 25 11.89 -6.29 -17.69
CA TYR A 25 11.99 -7.63 -17.15
C TYR A 25 12.55 -8.56 -18.22
N ASN A 26 13.74 -9.09 -17.96
CA ASN A 26 14.28 -10.19 -18.72
C ASN A 26 14.14 -11.47 -17.88
N GLU A 27 13.42 -12.46 -18.40
CA GLU A 27 13.17 -13.71 -17.69
C GLU A 27 14.47 -14.45 -17.30
N MET A 28 15.56 -14.17 -18.03
CA MET A 28 16.90 -14.70 -17.77
C MET A 28 17.55 -14.09 -16.52
N ASP A 29 17.21 -12.85 -16.16
CA ASP A 29 17.80 -12.15 -14.99
C ASP A 29 17.20 -12.66 -13.67
N PHE A 30 16.05 -13.34 -13.73
CA PHE A 30 15.30 -13.82 -12.56
C PHE A 30 15.23 -15.36 -12.47
N GLY A 31 16.04 -16.09 -13.26
CA GLY A 31 16.01 -17.55 -13.34
C GLY A 31 16.25 -18.28 -12.01
N GLN A 32 16.88 -17.61 -11.05
CA GLN A 32 17.12 -18.11 -9.69
C GLN A 32 15.86 -18.13 -8.80
N TYR A 33 14.79 -17.45 -9.19
CA TYR A 33 13.57 -17.36 -8.39
C TYR A 33 12.54 -18.44 -8.74
N SER A 34 11.67 -18.75 -7.77
CA SER A 34 10.59 -19.73 -7.94
C SER A 34 9.65 -19.36 -9.09
N PRO A 35 8.94 -20.33 -9.71
CA PRO A 35 7.97 -20.04 -10.77
C PRO A 35 6.90 -19.03 -10.33
N SER A 36 6.39 -19.15 -9.09
CA SER A 36 5.39 -18.22 -8.55
C SER A 36 5.96 -16.81 -8.39
N THR A 37 7.19 -16.66 -7.90
CA THR A 37 7.86 -15.37 -7.77
C THR A 37 8.06 -14.69 -9.12
N ARG A 38 8.52 -15.44 -10.13
CA ARG A 38 8.67 -14.93 -11.51
C ARG A 38 7.34 -14.50 -12.12
N GLN A 39 6.28 -15.27 -11.87
CA GLN A 39 4.93 -14.92 -12.31
C GLN A 39 4.43 -13.62 -11.67
N SER A 40 4.64 -13.44 -10.37
CA SER A 40 4.28 -12.20 -9.66
C SER A 40 5.07 -10.99 -10.20
N LEU A 41 6.38 -11.15 -10.46
CA LEU A 41 7.22 -10.09 -11.02
C LEU A 41 6.78 -9.67 -12.43
N ALA A 42 6.49 -10.65 -13.30
CA ALA A 42 5.99 -10.37 -14.64
C ALA A 42 4.61 -9.70 -14.62
N ALA A 43 3.73 -10.08 -13.69
CA ALA A 43 2.43 -9.44 -13.50
C ALA A 43 2.58 -7.98 -13.03
N TRP A 44 3.49 -7.72 -12.08
CA TRP A 44 3.80 -6.39 -11.58
C TRP A 44 4.36 -5.48 -12.67
N GLU A 45 5.30 -5.96 -13.48
CA GLU A 45 5.87 -5.17 -14.57
C GLU A 45 4.82 -4.87 -15.65
N LYS A 46 4.00 -5.85 -16.03
CA LYS A 46 2.90 -5.64 -16.99
C LYS A 46 1.89 -4.60 -16.48
N ALA A 47 1.62 -4.58 -15.17
CA ALA A 47 0.80 -3.54 -14.55
C ALA A 47 1.47 -2.16 -14.64
N ASN A 48 2.79 -2.08 -14.44
CA ASN A 48 3.56 -0.83 -14.41
C ASN A 48 4.03 -0.33 -15.78
N ALA A 49 4.01 -1.18 -16.82
CA ALA A 49 4.35 -0.80 -18.19
C ALA A 49 3.37 0.26 -18.74
N LYS A 50 2.16 0.33 -18.19
CA LYS A 50 1.32 1.52 -18.28
C LYS A 50 1.81 2.48 -17.20
N LYS A 51 2.38 3.63 -17.60
CA LYS A 51 2.85 4.73 -16.72
C LYS A 51 1.85 5.25 -15.66
N ASP A 52 0.64 4.68 -15.60
CA ASP A 52 -0.36 4.88 -14.56
C ASP A 52 -0.29 3.73 -13.54
N ILE A 53 0.74 3.73 -12.68
CA ILE A 53 0.73 2.88 -11.48
C ILE A 53 -0.35 3.45 -10.57
N LYS A 54 -1.54 2.83 -10.59
CA LYS A 54 -2.65 3.19 -9.71
C LYS A 54 -2.63 2.30 -8.47
N LEU A 55 -2.99 2.87 -7.34
CA LEU A 55 -3.16 2.12 -6.11
C LEU A 55 -4.25 1.04 -6.30
N ASP A 56 -3.94 -0.19 -5.93
CA ASP A 56 -4.90 -1.31 -5.98
C ASP A 56 -5.89 -1.20 -4.80
N LEU A 57 -7.04 -0.57 -5.05
CA LEU A 57 -8.08 -0.37 -4.03
C LEU A 57 -8.77 -1.68 -3.62
N GLU A 58 -8.74 -2.71 -4.47
CA GLU A 58 -9.28 -4.03 -4.14
C GLU A 58 -8.39 -4.70 -3.11
N LEU A 59 -7.07 -4.65 -3.30
CA LEU A 59 -6.10 -5.14 -2.32
C LEU A 59 -6.25 -4.41 -0.98
N VAL A 60 -6.36 -3.08 -0.98
CA VAL A 60 -6.56 -2.30 0.25
C VAL A 60 -7.86 -2.72 0.96
N THR A 61 -8.94 -2.92 0.21
CA THR A 61 -10.22 -3.39 0.76
C THR A 61 -10.10 -4.79 1.37
N ALA A 62 -9.42 -5.71 0.69
CA ALA A 62 -9.21 -7.07 1.18
C ALA A 62 -8.38 -7.09 2.48
N VAL A 63 -7.33 -6.27 2.56
CA VAL A 63 -6.51 -6.11 3.78
C VAL A 63 -7.35 -5.52 4.92
N LEU A 64 -8.16 -4.49 4.65
CA LEU A 64 -9.05 -3.89 5.65
C LEU A 64 -10.08 -4.89 6.18
N ASP A 65 -10.70 -5.69 5.30
CA ASP A 65 -11.64 -6.74 5.71
C ASP A 65 -10.94 -7.81 6.56
N HIS A 66 -9.74 -8.21 6.17
CA HIS A 66 -8.93 -9.16 6.95
C HIS A 66 -8.63 -8.62 8.35
N ILE A 67 -8.16 -7.38 8.47
CA ILE A 67 -7.90 -6.73 9.77
C ILE A 67 -9.18 -6.68 10.58
N CYS A 68 -10.28 -6.20 9.99
CA CYS A 68 -11.61 -6.10 10.64
C CYS A 68 -12.12 -7.42 11.23
N ARG A 69 -11.80 -8.56 10.61
CA ARG A 69 -12.31 -9.87 11.05
C ARG A 69 -11.38 -10.61 12.00
N ASN A 70 -10.07 -10.48 11.80
CA ASN A 70 -9.10 -11.42 12.38
C ASN A 70 -8.15 -10.77 13.37
N GLU A 71 -8.03 -9.44 13.36
CA GLU A 71 -7.04 -8.72 14.14
C GLU A 71 -7.64 -8.01 15.37
N ALA A 72 -6.81 -7.86 16.41
CA ALA A 72 -7.16 -7.25 17.69
C ALA A 72 -7.67 -5.80 17.56
N GLU A 73 -8.38 -5.32 18.59
CA GLU A 73 -8.94 -3.96 18.59
C GLU A 73 -7.89 -2.87 18.34
N GLY A 74 -8.34 -1.78 17.72
CA GLY A 74 -7.49 -0.66 17.35
C GLY A 74 -7.97 -0.01 16.04
N ALA A 75 -7.67 1.27 15.87
CA ALA A 75 -7.99 2.00 14.66
C ALA A 75 -6.95 1.71 13.56
N VAL A 76 -7.39 1.83 12.31
CA VAL A 76 -6.56 1.63 11.11
C VAL A 76 -6.33 2.98 10.45
N LEU A 77 -5.09 3.30 10.12
CA LEU A 77 -4.71 4.45 9.32
C LEU A 77 -4.35 3.97 7.91
N VAL A 78 -4.94 4.55 6.86
CA VAL A 78 -4.68 4.15 5.48
C VAL A 78 -4.15 5.35 4.72
N PHE A 79 -2.92 5.24 4.21
CA PHE A 79 -2.32 6.28 3.37
C PHE A 79 -2.71 6.14 1.90
N MET A 80 -3.26 7.21 1.35
CA MET A 80 -3.73 7.34 -0.02
C MET A 80 -2.95 8.47 -0.71
N THR A 81 -2.88 8.43 -2.04
CA THR A 81 -2.09 9.42 -2.81
C THR A 81 -2.72 10.81 -2.85
N GLY A 82 -4.05 10.90 -2.69
CA GLY A 82 -4.80 12.14 -2.77
C GLY A 82 -6.30 11.96 -2.53
N TRP A 83 -7.04 13.06 -2.64
CA TRP A 83 -8.49 13.09 -2.38
C TRP A 83 -9.30 12.16 -3.29
N ASP A 84 -8.92 12.04 -4.56
CA ASP A 84 -9.61 11.18 -5.52
C ASP A 84 -9.56 9.71 -5.10
N ASP A 85 -8.40 9.24 -4.63
CA ASP A 85 -8.24 7.87 -4.17
C ASP A 85 -8.94 7.66 -2.81
N ILE A 86 -8.88 8.65 -1.91
CA ILE A 86 -9.65 8.64 -0.65
C ILE A 86 -11.15 8.47 -0.95
N SER A 87 -11.68 9.26 -1.89
CA SER A 87 -13.10 9.27 -2.22
C SER A 87 -13.54 7.95 -2.84
N LYS A 88 -12.78 7.43 -3.82
CA LYS A 88 -13.07 6.13 -4.46
C LYS A 88 -13.04 4.99 -3.46
N LEU A 89 -12.00 4.91 -2.62
CA LEU A 89 -11.91 3.86 -1.62
C LEU A 89 -13.05 4.00 -0.60
N HIS A 90 -13.35 5.21 -0.15
CA HIS A 90 -14.44 5.44 0.78
C HIS A 90 -15.78 4.94 0.24
N GLU A 91 -16.13 5.26 -1.02
CA GLU A 91 -17.34 4.77 -1.68
C GLU A 91 -17.35 3.23 -1.82
N GLN A 92 -16.22 2.65 -2.23
CA GLN A 92 -16.06 1.20 -2.32
C GLN A 92 -16.29 0.52 -0.96
N LEU A 93 -15.67 1.04 0.10
CA LEU A 93 -15.82 0.52 1.46
C LEU A 93 -17.25 0.68 1.99
N GLN A 94 -17.93 1.78 1.68
CA GLN A 94 -19.33 1.96 2.05
C GLN A 94 -20.27 0.92 1.43
N SER A 95 -19.96 0.44 0.24
CA SER A 95 -20.71 -0.63 -0.43
C SER A 95 -20.38 -2.04 0.07
N HIS A 96 -19.30 -2.19 0.85
CA HIS A 96 -18.82 -3.49 1.29
C HIS A 96 -19.67 -4.03 2.47
N PRO A 97 -20.05 -5.32 2.50
CA PRO A 97 -20.98 -5.87 3.49
C PRO A 97 -20.56 -5.67 4.96
N VAL A 98 -19.26 -5.77 5.25
CA VAL A 98 -18.70 -5.57 6.59
C VAL A 98 -18.22 -4.13 6.79
N LEU A 99 -17.28 -3.67 5.97
CA LEU A 99 -16.67 -2.34 6.09
C LEU A 99 -17.65 -1.17 5.90
N GLY A 100 -18.80 -1.38 5.25
CA GLY A 100 -19.88 -0.40 5.13
C GLY A 100 -20.85 -0.38 6.31
N ASN A 101 -20.80 -1.36 7.20
CA ASN A 101 -21.68 -1.43 8.36
C ASN A 101 -21.24 -0.45 9.45
N ARG A 102 -22.02 0.63 9.62
CA ARG A 102 -21.74 1.71 10.60
C ARG A 102 -21.76 1.26 12.07
N HIS A 103 -22.31 0.09 12.37
CA HIS A 103 -22.28 -0.52 13.70
C HIS A 103 -21.01 -1.34 13.96
N GLN A 104 -20.17 -1.54 12.94
CA GLN A 104 -18.90 -2.28 13.03
C GLN A 104 -17.71 -1.43 12.62
N VAL A 105 -17.87 -0.54 11.64
CA VAL A 105 -16.80 0.28 11.09
C VAL A 105 -17.24 1.73 10.95
N ARG A 106 -16.36 2.65 11.35
CA ARG A 106 -16.48 4.09 11.14
C ARG A 106 -15.37 4.56 10.19
N LEU A 107 -15.76 4.84 8.95
CA LEU A 107 -14.88 5.38 7.91
C LEU A 107 -14.72 6.89 8.11
N MET A 108 -13.49 7.37 8.13
CA MET A 108 -13.15 8.77 8.42
C MET A 108 -12.17 9.29 7.35
N PRO A 109 -12.64 9.97 6.28
CA PRO A 109 -11.75 10.63 5.35
C PRO A 109 -11.06 11.82 6.01
N LEU A 110 -9.77 12.01 5.71
CA LEU A 110 -8.93 13.07 6.26
C LEU A 110 -7.97 13.62 5.20
N HIS A 111 -8.12 14.89 4.85
CA HIS A 111 -7.27 15.58 3.87
C HIS A 111 -7.00 17.02 4.31
N GLY A 112 -5.83 17.56 3.96
CA GLY A 112 -5.39 18.89 4.42
C GLY A 112 -6.28 20.04 3.98
N SER A 113 -7.04 19.88 2.90
CA SER A 113 -8.01 20.88 2.42
C SER A 113 -9.37 20.82 3.13
N MET A 114 -9.60 19.85 4.04
CA MET A 114 -10.86 19.76 4.77
C MET A 114 -10.97 20.86 5.83
N PRO A 115 -12.19 21.35 6.14
CA PRO A 115 -12.40 22.27 7.25
C PRO A 115 -11.88 21.70 8.58
N THR A 116 -11.31 22.56 9.43
CA THR A 116 -10.73 22.15 10.74
C THR A 116 -11.71 21.35 11.59
N ALA A 117 -13.00 21.73 11.62
CA ALA A 117 -14.01 21.01 12.36
C ALA A 117 -14.15 19.54 11.91
N ASN A 118 -14.01 19.27 10.61
CA ASN A 118 -14.08 17.92 10.07
C ASN A 118 -12.79 17.14 10.37
N GLN A 119 -11.63 17.81 10.32
CA GLN A 119 -10.37 17.20 10.73
C GLN A 119 -10.38 16.83 12.21
N GLN A 120 -11.01 17.61 13.08
CA GLN A 120 -11.07 17.31 14.52
C GLN A 120 -11.87 16.03 14.84
N ALA A 121 -12.78 15.60 13.97
CA ALA A 121 -13.61 14.43 14.21
C ALA A 121 -12.80 13.11 14.31
N ILE A 122 -11.61 13.04 13.70
CA ILE A 122 -10.75 11.85 13.73
C ILE A 122 -10.14 11.56 15.10
N PHE A 123 -10.07 12.55 16.00
CA PHE A 123 -9.56 12.37 17.36
C PHE A 123 -10.57 11.69 18.30
N ALA A 124 -11.86 11.72 17.94
CA ALA A 124 -12.87 11.03 18.73
C ALA A 124 -12.69 9.50 18.63
N ARG A 125 -12.70 8.83 19.78
CA ARG A 125 -12.74 7.37 19.82
C ARG A 125 -14.11 6.86 19.33
N PRO A 126 -14.16 5.77 18.56
CA PRO A 126 -15.42 5.17 18.16
C PRO A 126 -16.11 4.50 19.38
N PRO A 127 -17.43 4.21 19.29
CA PRO A 127 -18.10 3.38 20.29
C PRO A 127 -17.43 2.00 20.45
N PRO A 128 -17.58 1.32 21.60
CA PRO A 128 -17.07 -0.03 21.79
C PRO A 128 -17.58 -1.00 20.71
N GLY A 129 -16.69 -1.85 20.21
CA GLY A 129 -16.99 -2.79 19.13
C GLY A 129 -17.06 -2.17 17.72
N VAL A 130 -16.86 -0.85 17.58
CA VAL A 130 -16.77 -0.17 16.28
C VAL A 130 -15.31 0.16 15.98
N ARG A 131 -14.77 -0.36 14.88
CA ARG A 131 -13.42 -0.04 14.40
C ARG A 131 -13.42 1.29 13.64
N LYS A 132 -12.51 2.19 13.99
CA LYS A 132 -12.25 3.42 13.23
C LYS A 132 -11.25 3.13 12.11
N VAL A 133 -11.55 3.58 10.89
CA VAL A 133 -10.65 3.51 9.74
C VAL A 133 -10.49 4.93 9.19
N VAL A 134 -9.28 5.46 9.27
CA VAL A 134 -8.94 6.81 8.81
C VAL A 134 -8.27 6.72 7.44
N LEU A 135 -8.90 7.29 6.42
CA LEU A 135 -8.37 7.33 5.06
C LEU A 135 -7.71 8.70 4.85
N THR A 136 -6.39 8.75 4.66
CA THR A 136 -5.66 10.01 4.70
C THR A 136 -4.52 10.10 3.70
N THR A 137 -3.96 11.30 3.55
CA THR A 137 -2.69 11.53 2.84
C THR A 137 -1.56 11.71 3.86
N ASN A 138 -0.40 12.16 3.39
CA ASN A 138 0.76 12.49 4.23
C ASN A 138 0.51 13.53 5.34
N ILE A 139 -0.66 14.19 5.42
CA ILE A 139 -0.98 15.09 6.54
C ILE A 139 -0.93 14.38 7.91
N ALA A 140 -1.23 13.08 7.94
CA ALA A 140 -1.14 12.28 9.16
C ALA A 140 0.30 11.93 9.57
N GLU A 141 1.28 12.07 8.68
CA GLU A 141 2.68 11.76 8.97
C GLU A 141 3.33 12.87 9.83
N THR A 142 3.03 14.14 9.53
CA THR A 142 3.76 15.27 10.11
C THR A 142 2.99 16.08 11.14
N SER A 143 1.66 16.06 11.09
CA SER A 143 0.86 17.12 11.72
C SER A 143 -0.29 16.63 12.58
N ILE A 144 -0.52 15.32 12.64
CA ILE A 144 -1.66 14.73 13.34
C ILE A 144 -1.20 13.48 14.09
N THR A 145 -1.57 13.37 15.37
CA THR A 145 -1.34 12.18 16.18
C THR A 145 -2.69 11.62 16.60
N ILE A 146 -2.98 10.38 16.21
CA ILE A 146 -4.23 9.69 16.49
C ILE A 146 -3.91 8.56 17.47
N ASP A 147 -4.24 8.76 18.74
CA ASP A 147 -3.75 7.92 19.85
C ASP A 147 -4.26 6.47 19.86
N ASP A 148 -5.28 6.15 19.08
CA ASP A 148 -5.90 4.82 19.03
C ASP A 148 -5.55 4.02 17.76
N ILE A 149 -4.61 4.51 16.93
CA ILE A 149 -4.10 3.74 15.78
C ILE A 149 -3.28 2.55 16.28
N ALA A 150 -3.63 1.36 15.76
CA ALA A 150 -2.90 0.12 15.97
C ALA A 150 -2.36 -0.48 14.66
N TYR A 151 -2.95 -0.10 13.51
CA TYR A 151 -2.60 -0.61 12.19
C TYR A 151 -2.39 0.56 11.23
N VAL A 152 -1.38 0.45 10.36
CA VAL A 152 -1.03 1.42 9.31
C VAL A 152 -0.84 0.68 8.00
#